data_AF-A0AAX4KC81-F1
#
_entry.id   AF-A0AAX4KC81-F1
#
_cell.length_a   1.000
_cell.length_b   1.000
_cell.length_c   1.000
_cell.angle_alpha   90.00
_cell.angle_beta   90.00
_cell.angle_gamma   90.00
#
_symmetry.space_group_name_H-M   'P 1'
#
loop_
_entity.id
_entity.type
_entity.pdbx_description
1 polymer ?
#
loop_
_entity_poly.entity_id
_entity_poly.type
_entity_poly.pdbx_seq_one_letter_code
_entity_poly.pdbx_strand_id
1 'polypeptide(L)'
;MSLTRAPSQLPSAFQLVRQILSESTAAQGLTTKELVKEALKIYQSETPNHDATGLQASSSTVAESSSKGKGKGKGNNVLSAGKKEKGVNVIPEGHPFVSTSYLKSQILARLSSQSLLIKTPSHPSSPSSGSSGKPTFVWRLNNPKQSNLSTPSWDYPSHWNSLISGEKTPGQTYHEFKQNQLERREEEKQRALDGGKVLRTERQIWEWDGRKDGLTTNMERLHLNKRRRDKRPLKERRNLLAYEGLNGGIEGEGGLEKQVL
;
A
#
# COMPACT_ATOMS: atom_id res chain seq x y z
N MET A 1 5.76 -32.15 23.12
CA MET A 1 6.13 -32.24 21.69
C MET A 1 6.20 -30.82 21.13
N SER A 2 7.32 -30.13 21.37
CA SER A 2 7.58 -28.80 20.82
C SER A 2 7.89 -28.93 19.33
N LEU A 3 6.93 -28.55 18.48
CA LEU A 3 7.17 -28.38 17.05
C LEU A 3 8.14 -27.21 16.88
N THR A 4 9.45 -27.49 16.85
CA THR A 4 10.47 -26.52 16.47
C THR A 4 10.26 -26.17 15.00
N ARG A 5 9.50 -25.11 14.77
CA ARG A 5 9.33 -24.50 13.45
C ARG A 5 10.71 -24.14 12.92
N ALA A 6 11.06 -24.64 11.74
CA ALA A 6 12.31 -24.26 11.07
C ALA A 6 12.43 -22.72 11.04
N PRO A 7 13.63 -22.15 11.28
CA PRO A 7 13.81 -20.70 11.28
C PRO A 7 13.36 -20.18 9.92
N SER A 8 12.33 -19.33 9.90
CA SER A 8 11.83 -18.78 8.66
C SER A 8 12.94 -17.94 8.04
N GLN A 9 13.26 -18.15 6.76
CA GLN A 9 14.25 -17.35 6.01
C GLN A 9 13.81 -15.88 5.79
N LEU A 10 12.61 -15.52 6.24
CA LEU A 10 11.98 -14.21 6.02
C LEU A 10 12.75 -13.04 6.65
N PRO A 11 13.18 -13.06 7.92
CA PRO A 11 13.86 -11.92 8.53
C PRO A 11 15.19 -11.62 7.83
N SER A 12 15.98 -12.66 7.50
CA SER A 12 17.20 -12.53 6.70
C SER A 12 16.90 -11.98 5.30
N ALA A 13 15.85 -12.46 4.63
CA ALA A 13 15.46 -11.94 3.33
C ALA A 13 14.99 -10.48 3.38
N PHE A 14 14.29 -10.05 4.43
CA PHE A 14 13.89 -8.66 4.63
C PHE A 14 15.10 -7.76 4.88
N GLN A 15 16.06 -8.23 5.69
CA GLN A 15 17.32 -7.52 5.93
C GLN A 15 18.09 -7.29 4.63
N LEU A 16 18.23 -8.34 3.81
CA LEU A 16 18.95 -8.26 2.54
C LEU A 16 18.29 -7.27 1.57
N VAL A 17 16.95 -7.30 1.44
CA VAL A 17 16.23 -6.34 0.60
C VAL A 17 16.40 -4.91 1.12
N ARG A 18 16.35 -4.69 2.44
CA ARG A 18 16.56 -3.36 3.05
C ARG A 18 17.98 -2.87 2.78
N GLN A 19 18.99 -3.72 2.96
CA GLN A 19 20.40 -3.41 2.71
C GLN A 19 20.60 -2.95 1.26
N ILE A 20 20.20 -3.78 0.30
CA ILE A 20 20.37 -3.49 -1.13
C ILE A 20 19.67 -2.18 -1.51
N LEU A 21 18.43 -1.95 -1.05
CA LEU A 21 17.67 -0.76 -1.40
C LEU A 21 18.08 0.50 -0.61
N SER A 22 18.84 0.35 0.46
CA SER A 22 19.39 1.47 1.23
C SER A 22 20.68 2.03 0.64
N GLU A 23 21.33 1.29 -0.26
CA GLU A 23 22.51 1.79 -0.97
C GLU A 23 22.14 2.95 -1.91
N SER A 24 23.02 3.95 -1.98
CA SER A 24 22.80 5.19 -2.75
C SER A 24 22.48 4.93 -4.23
N THR A 25 23.04 3.86 -4.80
CA THR A 25 22.79 3.40 -6.17
C THR A 25 21.33 2.97 -6.40
N ALA A 26 20.63 2.55 -5.35
CA ALA A 26 19.25 2.08 -5.41
C ALA A 26 18.20 3.19 -5.19
N ALA A 27 18.60 4.46 -5.09
CA ALA A 27 17.67 5.59 -4.92
C ALA A 27 16.64 5.70 -6.08
N GLN A 28 17.04 5.32 -7.29
CA GLN A 28 16.15 5.24 -8.46
C GLN A 28 15.33 3.94 -8.52
N GLY A 29 15.48 3.07 -7.53
CA GLY A 29 14.81 1.79 -7.43
C GLY A 29 15.42 0.72 -8.33
N LEU A 30 15.25 -0.53 -7.91
CA LEU A 30 15.79 -1.69 -8.59
C LEU A 30 14.66 -2.57 -9.09
N THR A 31 14.83 -3.11 -10.29
CA THR A 31 13.96 -4.18 -10.78
C THR A 31 14.18 -5.46 -9.97
N THR A 32 13.23 -6.39 -10.01
CA THR A 32 13.42 -7.69 -9.33
C THR A 32 14.65 -8.44 -9.85
N LYS A 33 15.04 -8.25 -11.12
CA LYS A 33 16.24 -8.88 -11.68
C LYS A 33 17.51 -8.30 -11.09
N GLU A 34 17.57 -6.98 -10.94
CA GLU A 34 18.71 -6.28 -10.32
C GLU A 34 18.81 -6.60 -8.83
N LEU A 35 17.68 -6.65 -8.11
CA LEU A 35 17.64 -7.09 -6.71
C LEU A 35 18.26 -8.48 -6.52
N VAL A 36 17.94 -9.42 -7.41
CA VAL A 36 18.53 -10.77 -7.35
C VAL A 36 20.02 -10.73 -7.66
N LYS A 37 20.46 -9.91 -8.62
CA LYS A 37 21.91 -9.79 -8.95
C LYS A 37 22.71 -9.21 -7.80
N GLU A 38 22.24 -8.13 -7.18
CA GLU A 38 22.92 -7.52 -6.03
C GLU A 38 22.90 -8.47 -4.82
N ALA A 39 21.79 -9.16 -4.57
CA ALA A 39 21.72 -10.18 -3.52
C ALA A 39 22.75 -11.30 -3.71
N LEU A 40 22.89 -11.82 -4.94
CA LEU A 40 23.89 -12.85 -5.24
C LEU A 40 25.31 -12.34 -5.08
N LYS A 41 25.57 -11.07 -5.43
CA LYS A 41 26.88 -10.43 -5.26
C LYS A 41 27.25 -10.31 -3.77
N ILE A 42 26.31 -9.90 -2.92
CA ILE A 42 26.50 -9.84 -1.46
C ILE A 42 26.74 -11.25 -0.91
N TYR A 43 25.91 -12.22 -1.29
CA TYR A 43 26.05 -13.61 -0.85
C TYR A 43 27.42 -14.21 -1.23
N GLN A 44 27.89 -13.99 -2.45
CA GLN A 44 29.23 -14.42 -2.89
C GLN A 44 30.36 -13.76 -2.10
N SER A 45 30.19 -12.50 -1.70
CA SER A 45 31.19 -11.81 -0.86
C SER A 45 31.21 -12.31 0.58
N GLU A 46 30.08 -12.79 1.10
CA GLU A 46 29.96 -13.29 2.48
C GLU A 46 30.36 -14.77 2.59
N THR A 47 30.15 -15.57 1.55
CA THR A 47 30.55 -16.99 1.51
C THR A 47 31.49 -17.28 0.33
N PRO A 48 32.78 -16.91 0.41
CA PRO A 48 33.74 -17.14 -0.67
C PRO A 48 34.04 -18.62 -0.96
N ASN A 49 33.69 -19.53 -0.04
CA ASN A 49 33.96 -20.98 -0.15
C ASN A 49 32.80 -21.81 -0.72
N HIS A 50 31.66 -21.22 -1.11
CA HIS A 50 30.61 -21.95 -1.82
C HIS A 50 30.98 -22.01 -3.31
N ASP A 51 31.97 -22.85 -3.56
CA ASP A 51 32.69 -22.94 -4.82
C ASP A 51 31.74 -23.23 -5.99
N ALA A 52 32.12 -22.70 -7.14
CA ALA A 52 31.39 -22.71 -8.41
C ALA A 52 31.30 -24.10 -9.07
N THR A 53 31.22 -25.17 -8.28
CA THR A 53 31.23 -26.59 -8.71
C THR A 53 29.87 -27.27 -8.70
N GLY A 54 28.79 -26.58 -8.27
CA GLY A 54 27.41 -27.10 -8.32
C GLY A 54 26.62 -26.75 -9.59
N LEU A 55 27.19 -26.01 -10.54
CA LEU A 55 26.48 -25.56 -11.75
C LEU A 55 26.36 -26.64 -12.85
N GLN A 56 26.74 -27.89 -12.58
CA GLN A 56 26.45 -29.02 -13.45
C GLN A 56 25.57 -30.05 -12.76
N ALA A 57 24.48 -30.40 -13.45
CA ALA A 57 23.61 -31.54 -13.22
C ALA A 57 22.69 -31.49 -11.98
N SER A 58 21.56 -30.80 -12.15
CA SER A 58 20.24 -31.33 -11.75
C SER A 58 19.14 -30.62 -12.52
N SER A 59 19.17 -30.79 -13.84
CA SER A 59 17.97 -30.67 -14.68
C SER A 59 17.18 -31.97 -14.54
N SER A 60 16.15 -32.00 -13.71
CA SER A 60 15.01 -32.88 -13.93
C SER A 60 13.78 -31.99 -14.18
N THR A 61 13.60 -31.64 -15.44
CA THR A 61 12.39 -31.00 -15.93
C THR A 61 11.51 -32.07 -16.59
N VAL A 62 10.24 -32.05 -16.21
CA VAL A 62 9.01 -32.49 -16.91
C VAL A 62 8.83 -33.99 -17.19
N ALA A 63 7.60 -34.53 -17.23
CA ALA A 63 6.39 -33.99 -17.84
C ALA A 63 5.12 -34.68 -17.26
N GLU A 64 4.02 -34.01 -16.94
CA GLU A 64 3.02 -33.37 -17.82
C GLU A 64 1.99 -34.37 -18.38
N SER A 65 0.70 -34.11 -18.12
CA SER A 65 -0.41 -34.75 -18.85
C SER A 65 -1.46 -33.72 -19.24
N SER A 66 -1.22 -33.03 -20.36
CA SER A 66 -2.31 -32.58 -21.24
C SER A 66 -1.77 -32.10 -22.58
N SER A 67 -1.76 -32.98 -23.59
CA SER A 67 -2.16 -32.60 -24.95
C SER A 67 -2.40 -33.83 -25.82
N LYS A 68 -3.56 -33.87 -26.48
CA LYS A 68 -3.85 -34.75 -27.60
C LYS A 68 -3.99 -33.86 -28.84
N GLY A 69 -2.86 -33.51 -29.44
CA GLY A 69 -2.75 -32.81 -30.72
C GLY A 69 -1.89 -33.65 -31.66
N LYS A 70 -2.51 -34.21 -32.70
CA LYS A 70 -1.95 -35.15 -33.67
C LYS A 70 -1.22 -34.35 -34.77
N GLY A 71 0.10 -34.46 -34.85
CA GLY A 71 0.89 -33.76 -35.88
C GLY A 71 2.27 -34.38 -36.08
N LYS A 72 2.42 -35.10 -37.18
CA LYS A 72 3.51 -36.00 -37.58
C LYS A 72 4.64 -35.20 -38.25
N GLY A 73 5.87 -35.28 -37.75
CA GLY A 73 7.03 -34.65 -38.40
C GLY A 73 8.36 -35.14 -37.83
N LYS A 74 8.95 -36.15 -38.50
CA LYS A 74 10.32 -36.64 -38.31
C LYS A 74 11.32 -35.55 -38.77
N GLY A 75 12.35 -35.28 -37.96
CA GLY A 75 13.52 -34.51 -38.35
C GLY A 75 14.60 -34.62 -37.30
N ASN A 76 15.69 -35.33 -37.64
CA ASN A 76 16.79 -35.66 -36.75
C ASN A 76 17.73 -34.46 -36.51
N ASN A 77 18.25 -34.44 -35.29
CA ASN A 77 19.34 -33.67 -34.68
C ASN A 77 20.46 -33.19 -35.64
N VAL A 78 20.78 -31.88 -35.65
CA VAL A 78 22.15 -31.35 -35.84
C VAL A 78 22.34 -30.07 -35.01
N LEU A 79 23.36 -30.16 -34.15
CA LEU A 79 24.08 -29.16 -33.40
C LEU A 79 24.02 -27.72 -33.96
N SER A 80 23.48 -26.81 -33.16
CA SER A 80 23.86 -25.39 -33.21
C SER A 80 24.21 -24.94 -31.80
N ALA A 81 25.49 -25.13 -31.49
CA ALA A 81 26.20 -24.43 -30.44
C ALA A 81 25.96 -22.91 -30.57
N GLY A 82 25.74 -22.22 -29.45
CA GLY A 82 25.83 -20.77 -29.40
C GLY A 82 24.60 -19.99 -28.95
N LYS A 83 23.56 -20.63 -28.38
CA LYS A 83 22.62 -19.86 -27.54
C LYS A 83 23.30 -19.60 -26.21
N LYS A 84 23.86 -18.39 -26.07
CA LYS A 84 24.12 -17.76 -24.77
C LYS A 84 22.84 -17.91 -23.95
N GLU A 85 22.80 -18.90 -23.06
CA GLU A 85 21.77 -18.98 -22.05
C GLU A 85 21.90 -17.70 -21.25
N LYS A 86 20.96 -16.78 -21.49
CA LYS A 86 20.78 -15.60 -20.66
C LYS A 86 20.60 -16.15 -19.26
N GLY A 87 21.64 -16.02 -18.45
CA GLY A 87 21.72 -16.50 -17.07
C GLY A 87 20.36 -16.42 -16.43
N VAL A 88 19.71 -17.59 -16.33
CA VAL A 88 18.67 -17.76 -15.35
C VAL A 88 19.41 -17.48 -14.05
N ASN A 89 19.08 -16.40 -13.36
CA ASN A 89 19.65 -16.11 -12.05
C ASN A 89 19.20 -17.26 -11.12
N VAL A 90 19.89 -18.39 -11.19
CA VAL A 90 19.68 -19.56 -10.35
C VAL A 90 20.17 -19.13 -8.98
N ILE A 91 19.24 -19.03 -8.06
CA ILE A 91 19.53 -18.67 -6.67
C ILE A 91 20.12 -19.92 -6.02
N PRO A 92 21.32 -19.86 -5.42
CA PRO A 92 21.93 -20.98 -4.73
C PRO A 92 21.04 -21.53 -3.62
N GLU A 93 21.14 -22.83 -3.35
CA GLU A 93 20.47 -23.41 -2.18
C GLU A 93 20.97 -22.76 -0.89
N GLY A 94 20.07 -22.54 0.06
CA GLY A 94 20.37 -21.83 1.31
C GLY A 94 20.36 -20.29 1.22
N HIS A 95 20.23 -19.70 0.03
CA HIS A 95 20.11 -18.25 -0.10
C HIS A 95 18.77 -17.74 0.48
N PRO A 96 18.73 -16.56 1.16
CA PRO A 96 17.54 -16.06 1.86
C PRO A 96 16.28 -15.93 0.98
N PHE A 97 16.48 -15.65 -0.31
CA PHE A 97 15.38 -15.53 -1.28
C PHE A 97 14.77 -16.86 -1.70
N VAL A 98 15.42 -18.01 -1.49
CA VAL A 98 15.00 -19.38 -1.88
C VAL A 98 14.76 -19.56 -3.40
N SER A 99 13.90 -18.74 -4.00
CA SER A 99 13.65 -18.66 -5.43
C SER A 99 13.21 -17.25 -5.85
N THR A 100 13.28 -16.94 -7.15
CA THR A 100 12.78 -15.66 -7.67
C THR A 100 11.27 -15.50 -7.50
N SER A 101 10.53 -16.62 -7.44
CA SER A 101 9.09 -16.64 -7.16
C SER A 101 8.79 -16.31 -5.71
N TYR A 102 9.56 -16.85 -4.77
CA TYR A 102 9.44 -16.56 -3.34
C TYR A 102 9.75 -15.09 -3.03
N LEU A 103 10.80 -14.53 -3.66
CA LEU A 103 11.09 -13.09 -3.60
C LEU A 103 9.88 -12.25 -4.02
N LYS A 104 9.24 -12.55 -5.14
CA LYS A 104 8.10 -11.76 -5.64
C LYS A 104 6.85 -11.93 -4.78
N SER A 105 6.46 -13.18 -4.52
CA SER A 105 5.15 -13.52 -3.95
C SER A 105 5.10 -13.42 -2.44
N GLN A 106 6.22 -13.64 -1.75
CA GLN A 106 6.27 -13.63 -0.29
C GLN A 106 6.98 -12.40 0.22
N ILE A 107 8.18 -12.10 -0.27
CA ILE A 107 9.01 -11.03 0.31
C ILE A 107 8.51 -9.66 -0.15
N LEU A 108 8.59 -9.37 -1.45
CA LEU A 108 8.23 -8.07 -2.03
C LEU A 108 6.73 -7.76 -1.84
N ALA A 109 5.87 -8.77 -2.03
CA ALA A 109 4.43 -8.60 -1.80
C ALA A 109 4.12 -8.16 -0.36
N ARG A 110 4.70 -8.82 0.66
CA ARG A 110 4.46 -8.47 2.07
C ARG A 110 5.01 -7.08 2.41
N LEU A 111 6.25 -6.80 2.04
CA LEU A 111 6.86 -5.48 2.27
C LEU A 111 6.05 -4.36 1.59
N SER A 112 5.52 -4.60 0.38
CA SER A 112 4.66 -3.63 -0.32
C SER A 112 3.29 -3.46 0.33
N SER A 113 2.69 -4.53 0.86
CA SER A 113 1.39 -4.49 1.53
C SER A 113 1.41 -3.66 2.82
N GLN A 114 2.59 -3.58 3.46
CA GLN A 114 2.88 -2.80 4.66
C GLN A 114 3.46 -1.42 4.34
N SER A 115 3.42 -1.01 3.07
CA SER A 115 3.95 0.26 2.55
C SER A 115 5.44 0.48 2.86
N LEU A 116 6.22 -0.56 3.14
CA LEU A 116 7.67 -0.43 3.34
C LEU A 116 8.42 -0.28 2.01
N LEU A 117 7.84 -0.83 0.94
CA LEU A 117 8.32 -0.69 -0.43
C LEU A 117 7.26 -0.08 -1.33
N ILE A 118 7.71 0.74 -2.29
CA ILE A 118 6.89 1.27 -3.38
C ILE A 118 7.26 0.55 -4.67
N LYS A 119 6.25 0.09 -5.40
CA LYS A 119 6.38 -0.43 -6.76
C LYS A 119 5.98 0.66 -7.74
N THR A 120 6.91 1.19 -8.51
CA THR A 120 6.62 2.20 -9.55
C THR A 120 6.90 1.64 -10.95
N PRO A 121 6.10 2.02 -11.95
CA PRO A 121 6.46 1.75 -13.33
C PRO A 121 7.76 2.50 -13.67
N SER A 122 8.69 1.81 -14.31
CA SER A 122 9.89 2.39 -14.90
C SER A 122 9.61 2.59 -16.37
N HIS A 123 9.58 3.86 -16.79
CA HIS A 123 9.56 4.21 -18.20
C HIS A 123 11.01 4.26 -18.68
N PRO A 124 11.41 3.47 -19.69
CA PRO A 124 12.73 3.62 -20.27
C PRO A 124 12.85 5.01 -20.88
N SER A 125 13.93 5.73 -20.57
CA SER A 125 14.19 7.12 -20.96
C SER A 125 14.47 7.30 -22.47
N SER A 126 14.02 6.40 -23.33
CA SER A 126 14.24 6.47 -24.78
C SER A 126 12.99 6.02 -25.53
N PRO A 127 12.35 6.91 -26.32
CA PRO A 127 11.26 6.55 -27.20
C PRO A 127 11.84 5.91 -28.47
N SER A 128 12.37 4.69 -28.39
CA SER A 128 12.65 3.90 -29.59
C SER A 128 11.42 3.07 -29.94
N SER A 129 10.73 3.53 -30.99
CA SER A 129 9.82 2.80 -31.87
C SER A 129 9.11 1.54 -31.33
N GLY A 130 7.80 1.67 -31.10
CA GLY A 130 6.83 0.62 -31.47
C GLY A 130 6.79 -0.68 -30.65
N SER A 131 7.52 -0.79 -29.54
CA SER A 131 7.34 -1.93 -28.64
C SER A 131 6.15 -1.70 -27.71
N SER A 132 5.06 -2.44 -27.92
CA SER A 132 3.99 -2.67 -26.94
C SER A 132 4.52 -3.49 -25.74
N GLY A 133 5.60 -3.01 -25.14
CA GLY A 133 6.35 -3.67 -24.09
C GLY A 133 5.58 -3.71 -22.78
N LYS A 134 5.57 -4.87 -22.13
CA LYS A 134 5.03 -5.05 -20.78
C LYS A 134 5.70 -4.04 -19.83
N PRO A 135 4.94 -3.34 -18.97
CA PRO A 135 5.52 -2.35 -18.06
C PRO A 135 6.56 -3.00 -17.16
N THR A 136 7.76 -2.41 -17.13
CA THR A 136 8.81 -2.76 -16.18
C THR A 136 8.55 -2.03 -14.87
N PHE A 137 8.76 -2.71 -13.74
CA PHE A 137 8.53 -2.14 -12.42
C PHE A 137 9.83 -2.15 -11.61
N VAL A 138 10.04 -1.06 -10.88
CA VAL A 138 11.14 -0.91 -9.93
C VAL A 138 10.59 -0.83 -8.51
N TRP A 139 11.38 -1.32 -7.58
CA TRP A 139 11.11 -1.33 -6.15
C TRP A 139 11.99 -0.30 -5.47
N ARG A 140 11.41 0.53 -4.61
CA ARG A 140 12.09 1.56 -3.82
C ARG A 140 11.67 1.47 -2.36
N LEU A 141 12.55 1.88 -1.46
CA LEU A 141 12.15 2.14 -0.07
C LEU A 141 11.10 3.26 -0.06
N ASN A 142 10.06 3.09 0.76
CA ASN A 142 9.09 4.16 0.98
C ASN A 142 9.67 5.20 1.93
N ASN A 143 9.68 6.45 1.49
CA ASN A 143 9.97 7.60 2.33
C ASN A 143 8.64 8.27 2.68
N PRO A 144 8.07 8.00 3.87
CA PRO A 144 6.78 8.56 4.25
C PRO A 144 6.85 10.09 4.31
N LYS A 145 5.82 10.74 3.78
CA LYS A 145 5.65 12.18 3.97
C LYS A 145 5.21 12.44 5.40
N GLN A 146 5.85 13.41 6.05
CA GLN A 146 5.40 13.91 7.34
C GLN A 146 4.04 14.59 7.17
N SER A 147 3.13 14.34 8.11
CA SER A 147 1.81 14.97 8.14
C SER A 147 1.54 15.58 9.51
N ASN A 148 0.85 16.71 9.53
CA ASN A 148 0.54 17.48 10.75
C ASN A 148 -0.73 16.93 11.45
N LEU A 149 -0.84 15.62 11.57
CA LEU A 149 -1.95 14.95 12.26
C LEU A 149 -1.60 14.77 13.75
N SER A 150 -2.62 14.75 14.60
CA SER A 150 -2.48 14.43 16.02
C SER A 150 -2.13 12.96 16.21
N THR A 151 -2.64 12.07 15.36
CA THR A 151 -2.28 10.66 15.37
C THR A 151 -0.81 10.51 14.94
N PRO A 152 0.02 9.83 15.76
CA PRO A 152 1.45 9.73 15.51
C PRO A 152 1.72 9.12 14.14
N SER A 153 2.76 9.62 13.47
CA SER A 153 3.23 9.02 12.23
C SER A 153 3.76 7.62 12.49
N TRP A 154 3.47 6.70 11.56
CA TRP A 154 4.02 5.36 11.62
C TRP A 154 5.56 5.36 11.61
N ASP A 155 6.18 4.67 12.58
CA ASP A 155 7.63 4.55 12.70
C ASP A 155 8.16 3.43 11.80
N TYR A 156 8.63 3.81 10.60
CA TYR A 156 9.18 2.89 9.62
C TYR A 156 10.49 2.22 10.07
N PRO A 157 11.48 2.95 10.64
CA PRO A 157 12.66 2.33 11.23
C PRO A 157 12.36 1.21 12.23
N SER A 158 11.49 1.45 13.22
CA SER A 158 11.12 0.43 14.20
C SER A 158 10.36 -0.74 13.57
N HIS A 159 9.48 -0.46 12.60
CA HIS A 159 8.77 -1.50 11.84
C HIS A 159 9.75 -2.42 11.09
N TRP A 160 10.74 -1.85 10.40
CA TRP A 160 11.79 -2.65 9.75
C TRP A 160 12.57 -3.50 10.75
N ASN A 161 12.95 -2.93 11.89
CA ASN A 161 13.70 -3.64 12.92
C ASN A 161 12.88 -4.81 13.48
N SER A 162 11.58 -4.64 13.71
CA SER A 162 10.68 -5.69 14.19
C SER A 162 10.55 -6.86 13.21
N LEU A 163 10.55 -6.58 11.91
CA LEU A 163 10.50 -7.61 10.86
C LEU A 163 11.83 -8.36 10.70
N ILE A 164 12.95 -7.66 10.87
CA ILE A 164 14.30 -8.20 10.72
C ILE A 164 14.73 -8.99 11.96
N SER A 165 14.34 -8.55 13.16
CA SER A 165 14.61 -9.29 14.40
C SER A 165 13.79 -10.59 14.47
N GLY A 166 12.68 -10.67 13.74
CA GLY A 166 11.74 -11.78 13.79
C GLY A 166 10.93 -11.84 15.09
N GLU A 167 11.00 -10.80 15.93
CA GLU A 167 10.27 -10.69 17.19
C GLU A 167 8.75 -10.70 16.95
N LYS A 168 8.30 -9.96 15.93
CA LYS A 168 6.90 -9.92 15.50
C LYS A 168 6.72 -10.67 14.19
N THR A 169 5.62 -11.40 14.08
CA THR A 169 5.26 -12.01 12.79
C THR A 169 4.84 -10.92 11.79
N PRO A 170 5.11 -11.10 10.48
CA PRO A 170 4.70 -10.11 9.47
C PRO A 170 3.17 -9.85 9.43
N GLY A 171 2.36 -10.79 9.92
CA GLY A 171 0.92 -10.60 10.05
C GLY A 171 0.57 -9.61 11.17
N GLN A 172 1.21 -9.73 12.33
CA GLN A 172 1.00 -8.82 13.46
C GLN A 172 1.38 -7.39 13.09
N THR A 173 2.56 -7.19 12.50
CA THR A 173 3.02 -5.85 12.08
C THR A 173 2.11 -5.24 11.03
N TYR A 174 1.56 -6.05 10.11
CA TYR A 174 0.56 -5.61 9.14
C TYR A 174 -0.74 -5.13 9.79
N HIS A 175 -1.23 -5.85 10.81
CA HIS A 175 -2.44 -5.46 11.53
C HIS A 175 -2.25 -4.14 12.28
N GLU A 176 -1.14 -3.99 13.01
CA GLU A 176 -0.79 -2.74 13.71
C GLU A 176 -0.69 -1.56 12.71
N PHE A 177 -0.01 -1.77 11.58
CA PHE A 177 0.10 -0.76 10.52
C PHE A 177 -1.28 -0.38 9.93
N LYS A 178 -2.14 -1.37 9.71
CA LYS A 178 -3.50 -1.16 9.20
C LYS A 178 -4.35 -0.36 10.18
N GLN A 179 -4.25 -0.64 11.48
CA GLN A 179 -4.98 0.10 12.51
C GLN A 179 -4.56 1.56 12.53
N ASN A 180 -3.25 1.85 12.57
CA ASN A 180 -2.77 3.23 12.54
C ASN A 180 -3.19 3.98 11.26
N GLN A 181 -3.20 3.30 10.10
CA GLN A 181 -3.71 3.87 8.85
C GLN A 181 -5.21 4.19 8.90
N LEU A 182 -6.01 3.37 9.60
CA LEU A 182 -7.44 3.62 9.78
C LEU A 182 -7.66 4.82 10.69
N GLU A 183 -6.97 4.87 11.84
CA GLU A 183 -7.04 6.00 12.79
C GLU A 183 -6.66 7.32 12.10
N ARG A 184 -5.56 7.33 11.34
CA ARG A 184 -5.16 8.52 10.57
C ARG A 184 -6.19 8.94 9.53
N ARG A 185 -6.78 7.99 8.81
CA ARG A 185 -7.82 8.27 7.82
C ARG A 185 -9.08 8.83 8.48
N GLU A 186 -9.44 8.32 9.65
CA GLU A 186 -10.58 8.80 10.42
C GLU A 186 -10.35 10.23 10.94
N GLU A 187 -9.16 10.52 11.46
CA GLU A 187 -8.80 11.88 11.88
C GLU A 187 -8.77 12.85 10.68
N GLU A 188 -8.15 12.46 9.55
CA GLU A 188 -8.16 13.26 8.32
C GLU A 188 -9.58 13.54 7.85
N LYS A 189 -10.46 12.54 7.92
CA LYS A 189 -11.88 12.67 7.59
C LYS A 189 -12.58 13.63 8.55
N GLN A 190 -12.37 13.52 9.86
CA GLN A 190 -12.94 14.45 10.84
C GLN A 190 -12.48 15.88 10.59
N ARG A 191 -11.17 16.11 10.43
CA ARG A 191 -10.64 17.45 10.10
C ARG A 191 -11.19 18.00 8.79
N ALA A 192 -11.42 17.15 7.79
CA ALA A 192 -12.03 17.56 6.52
C ALA A 192 -13.52 17.92 6.67
N LEU A 193 -14.25 17.23 7.55
CA LEU A 193 -15.64 17.55 7.91
C LEU A 193 -15.72 18.87 8.71
N ASP A 194 -14.82 19.06 9.67
CA ASP A 194 -14.80 20.25 10.54
C ASP A 194 -14.32 21.48 9.78
N GLY A 195 -13.37 21.30 8.86
CA GLY A 195 -12.93 22.35 7.92
C GLY A 195 -13.91 22.62 6.79
N GLY A 196 -15.09 21.97 6.76
CA GLY A 196 -16.13 22.19 5.74
C GLY A 196 -15.75 21.75 4.32
N LYS A 197 -14.62 21.06 4.13
CA LYS A 197 -14.16 20.57 2.82
C LYS A 197 -14.96 19.37 2.35
N VAL A 198 -15.49 18.58 3.28
CA VAL A 198 -16.32 17.41 3.01
C VAL A 198 -17.65 17.57 3.75
N LEU A 199 -18.75 17.20 3.09
CA LEU A 199 -20.06 17.18 3.71
C LEU A 199 -20.26 15.88 4.51
N ARG A 200 -20.83 15.98 5.71
CA ARG A 200 -21.28 14.83 6.50
C ARG A 200 -22.34 14.05 5.70
N THR A 201 -22.30 12.72 5.75
CA THR A 201 -23.35 11.88 5.15
C THR A 201 -24.64 11.98 5.97
N GLU A 202 -25.80 11.59 5.42
CA GLU A 202 -27.08 11.72 6.13
C GLU A 202 -27.11 10.94 7.45
N ARG A 203 -26.53 9.74 7.47
CA ARG A 203 -26.39 8.94 8.70
C ARG A 203 -25.51 9.63 9.74
N GLN A 204 -24.40 10.24 9.30
CA GLN A 204 -23.53 11.00 10.18
C GLN A 204 -24.20 12.27 10.69
N ILE A 205 -25.07 12.91 9.90
CA ILE A 205 -25.85 14.07 10.34
C ILE A 205 -26.88 13.67 11.41
N TRP A 206 -27.46 12.48 11.30
CA TRP A 206 -28.35 11.92 12.32
C TRP A 206 -27.66 11.68 13.66
N GLU A 207 -26.46 11.10 13.59
CA GLU A 207 -25.64 10.77 14.77
C GLU A 207 -24.87 11.99 15.30
N TRP A 208 -25.04 13.18 14.72
CA TRP A 208 -24.29 14.38 15.10
C TRP A 208 -24.99 15.16 16.20
N ASP A 209 -24.44 15.10 17.42
CA ASP A 209 -24.97 15.80 18.60
C ASP A 209 -25.05 17.33 18.44
N GLY A 210 -24.22 17.92 17.57
CA GLY A 210 -24.22 19.36 17.27
C GLY A 210 -25.10 19.76 16.07
N ARG A 211 -26.02 18.89 15.64
CA ARG A 211 -26.92 19.17 14.52
C ARG A 211 -27.75 20.42 14.83
N LYS A 212 -27.82 21.35 13.88
CA LYS A 212 -28.72 22.51 13.99
C LYS A 212 -30.17 22.04 14.09
N ASP A 213 -30.79 22.34 15.23
CA ASP A 213 -32.21 22.09 15.45
C ASP A 213 -33.07 22.77 14.37
N GLY A 214 -34.10 22.06 13.92
CA GLY A 214 -35.03 22.55 12.89
C GLY A 214 -34.65 22.25 11.43
N LEU A 215 -33.45 21.73 11.16
CA LEU A 215 -33.07 21.24 9.82
C LEU A 215 -33.25 19.73 9.74
N THR A 216 -34.15 19.26 8.87
CA THR A 216 -34.33 17.82 8.61
C THR A 216 -33.38 17.30 7.53
N THR A 217 -33.06 16.01 7.61
CA THR A 217 -32.28 15.23 6.62
C THR A 217 -33.19 14.64 5.54
N ASN A 218 -32.65 14.08 4.45
CA ASN A 218 -33.52 13.46 3.45
C ASN A 218 -34.11 12.14 3.95
N MET A 219 -33.37 11.37 4.77
CA MET A 219 -33.89 10.19 5.48
C MET A 219 -35.17 10.50 6.26
N GLU A 220 -35.21 11.59 7.03
CA GLU A 220 -36.43 12.00 7.77
C GLU A 220 -37.56 12.41 6.83
N ARG A 221 -37.24 12.87 5.62
CA ARG A 221 -38.22 13.33 4.62
C ARG A 221 -38.66 12.24 3.66
N LEU A 222 -38.22 10.99 3.82
CA LEU A 222 -38.59 9.90 2.91
C LEU A 222 -40.09 9.65 2.85
N HIS A 223 -40.80 9.90 3.96
CA HIS A 223 -42.26 9.81 4.02
C HIS A 223 -42.98 10.94 3.26
N LEU A 224 -42.27 12.00 2.84
CA LEU A 224 -42.84 13.12 2.11
C LEU A 224 -42.83 12.86 0.60
N ASN A 225 -43.90 13.27 -0.06
CA ASN A 225 -44.00 13.20 -1.52
C ASN A 225 -42.96 14.13 -2.19
N LYS A 226 -42.45 13.76 -3.39
CA LYS A 226 -41.25 14.38 -4.02
C LYS A 226 -41.26 15.91 -4.02
N ARG A 227 -42.37 16.52 -4.48
CA ARG A 227 -42.54 17.99 -4.51
C ARG A 227 -42.39 18.65 -3.13
N ARG A 228 -42.86 18.00 -2.06
CA ARG A 228 -42.75 18.52 -0.69
C ARG A 228 -41.36 18.28 -0.12
N ARG A 229 -40.77 17.10 -0.37
CA ARG A 229 -39.40 16.76 0.04
C ARG A 229 -38.38 17.77 -0.50
N ASP A 230 -38.47 18.11 -1.78
CA ASP A 230 -37.49 18.99 -2.43
C ASP A 230 -37.62 20.46 -1.95
N LYS A 231 -38.83 20.92 -1.60
CA LYS A 231 -39.06 22.29 -1.07
C LYS A 231 -38.81 22.43 0.43
N ARG A 232 -38.77 21.32 1.16
CA ARG A 232 -38.62 21.31 2.62
C ARG A 232 -37.32 21.96 3.12
N PRO A 233 -36.11 21.66 2.58
CA PRO A 233 -34.89 22.25 3.09
C PRO A 233 -34.85 23.78 2.97
N LEU A 234 -35.40 24.35 1.90
CA LEU A 234 -35.51 25.81 1.75
C LEU A 234 -36.45 26.42 2.79
N LYS A 235 -37.59 25.77 3.08
CA LYS A 235 -38.52 26.23 4.11
C LYS A 235 -37.91 26.18 5.50
N GLU A 236 -37.20 25.11 5.83
CA GLU A 236 -36.54 24.94 7.13
C GLU A 236 -35.42 25.95 7.34
N ARG A 237 -34.56 26.17 6.33
CA ARG A 237 -33.54 27.23 6.39
C ARG A 237 -34.15 28.60 6.59
N ARG A 238 -35.25 28.92 5.90
CA ARG A 238 -35.94 30.20 6.05
C ARG A 238 -36.51 30.39 7.45
N ASN A 239 -37.13 29.36 8.00
CA ASN A 239 -37.68 29.38 9.36
C ASN A 239 -36.56 29.54 10.40
N LEU A 240 -35.45 28.83 10.21
CA LEU A 240 -34.31 28.86 11.11
C LEU A 240 -33.65 30.26 11.11
N LEU A 241 -33.42 30.85 9.94
CA LEU A 241 -32.92 32.23 9.83
C LEU A 241 -33.86 33.26 10.48
N ALA A 242 -35.17 33.08 10.32
CA ALA A 242 -36.15 33.96 10.96
C ALA A 242 -36.11 33.84 12.50
N TYR A 243 -35.89 32.63 13.03
CA TYR A 243 -35.79 32.38 14.46
C TYR A 243 -34.46 32.90 15.04
N GLU A 244 -33.33 32.62 14.38
CA GLU A 244 -32.00 33.15 14.75
C GLU A 244 -32.01 34.70 14.72
N GLY A 245 -32.66 35.31 13.73
CA GLY A 245 -32.80 36.77 13.64
C GLY A 245 -33.69 37.39 14.72
N LEU A 246 -34.65 36.64 15.28
CA LEU A 246 -35.49 37.11 16.39
C LEU A 246 -34.77 36.99 17.75
N ASN A 247 -34.05 35.87 17.96
CA ASN A 247 -33.29 35.63 19.19
C ASN A 247 -32.04 36.51 19.29
N GLY A 248 -31.39 36.85 18.17
CA GLY A 248 -30.22 37.74 18.14
C GLY A 248 -30.54 39.21 18.47
N GLY A 249 -31.82 39.59 18.55
CA GLY A 249 -32.27 40.93 18.94
C GLY A 249 -32.56 41.10 20.44
N ILE A 250 -32.60 40.01 21.22
CA ILE A 250 -33.02 40.07 22.64
C ILE A 250 -31.84 40.25 23.60
N GLU A 251 -30.59 39.96 23.20
CA GLU A 251 -29.40 40.17 24.06
C GLU A 251 -28.68 41.51 23.81
N GLY A 252 -29.28 42.44 23.04
CA GLY A 252 -28.60 43.64 22.53
C GLY A 252 -29.12 45.03 22.93
N GLU A 253 -30.18 45.17 23.75
CA GLU A 253 -30.68 46.50 24.16
C GLU A 253 -30.88 46.60 25.68
N GLY A 254 -29.76 46.73 26.39
CA GLY A 254 -29.74 47.40 27.69
C GLY A 254 -29.35 48.86 27.50
N GLY A 255 -30.31 49.77 27.69
CA GLY A 255 -30.02 51.18 28.00
C GLY A 255 -30.41 52.21 26.94
N LEU A 256 -31.68 52.59 26.91
CA LEU A 256 -32.07 53.96 26.55
C LEU A 256 -32.95 54.51 27.67
N GLU A 257 -32.29 55.27 28.55
CA GLU A 257 -32.90 56.10 29.57
C GLU A 257 -33.97 57.01 28.95
N LYS A 258 -35.17 56.98 29.53
CA LYS A 258 -36.17 58.02 29.35
C LYS A 258 -35.66 59.30 30.01
N GLN A 259 -35.18 60.26 29.22
CA GLN A 259 -35.21 61.66 29.64
C GLN A 259 -36.65 62.16 29.50
N VAL A 260 -37.28 62.37 30.65
CA VAL A 260 -38.52 63.15 30.78
C VAL A 260 -38.09 64.61 30.95
N LEU A 261 -38.66 65.47 30.09
CA LEU A 261 -38.62 66.93 30.18
C LEU A 261 -39.26 67.44 31.47
#